data_AF-J9DNM8-F1
#
_entry.id   AF-J9DNM8-F1
#
_cell.length_a   1.000
_cell.length_b   1.000
_cell.length_c   1.000
_cell.angle_alpha   90.00
_cell.angle_beta   90.00
_cell.angle_gamma   90.00
#
_symmetry.space_group_name_H-M   'P 1'
#
loop_
_entity.id
_entity.type
_entity.pdbx_description
1 polymer ?
#
loop_
_entity_poly.entity_id
_entity_poly.type
_entity_poly.pdbx_seq_one_letter_code
_entity_poly.pdbx_strand_id
1 'polypeptide(L)' 'QETKSDELIATIANLESESIYYIHVQARNAKGLSPMSSRATVFTRQGSK' A
#
# COMPACT_ATOMS: atom_id res chain seq x y z
N GLN A 1 11.81 -8.30 9.40
CA GLN A 1 11.71 -6.84 9.22
C GLN A 1 10.64 -6.37 10.19
N GLU A 2 11.05 -5.78 11.32
CA GLU A 2 10.12 -5.21 12.30
C GLU A 2 9.58 -3.89 11.73
N THR A 3 8.31 -3.87 11.33
CA THR A 3 7.63 -2.61 11.07
C THR A 3 7.32 -1.99 12.43
N LYS A 4 7.95 -0.85 12.75
CA LYS A 4 7.62 -0.10 13.97
C LYS A 4 6.12 0.24 13.93
N SER A 5 5.41 -0.10 15.00
CA SER A 5 3.94 -0.03 15.10
C SER A 5 3.35 1.38 14.87
N ASP A 6 4.18 2.43 14.83
CA ASP A 6 3.76 3.83 14.71
C ASP A 6 3.98 4.42 13.30
N GLU A 7 4.59 3.67 12.38
CA GLU A 7 4.79 4.12 11.00
C GLU A 7 3.55 3.81 10.17
N LEU A 8 2.71 4.83 9.93
CA LEU A 8 1.53 4.76 9.05
C LEU A 8 1.91 4.71 7.55
N ILE A 9 3.12 4.21 7.23
CA ILE A 9 3.70 4.21 5.89
C ILE A 9 4.12 2.79 5.53
N ALA A 10 3.77 2.37 4.31
CA ALA A 10 4.27 1.14 3.71
C ALA A 10 4.85 1.43 2.33
N THR A 11 5.95 0.78 1.98
CA THR A 11 6.53 0.81 0.64
C THR A 11 6.18 -0.48 -0.09
N ILE A 12 5.56 -0.37 -1.26
CA ILE A 12 5.30 -1.49 -2.16
C ILE A 12 6.32 -1.40 -3.30
N ALA A 13 7.21 -2.39 -3.40
CA ALA A 13 8.32 -2.42 -4.36
C ALA A 13 8.10 -3.49 -5.45
N ASN A 14 8.96 -3.49 -6.46
CA ASN A 14 8.96 -4.47 -7.56
C ASN A 14 7.64 -4.52 -8.34
N LEU A 15 7.00 -3.36 -8.51
CA LEU A 15 5.83 -3.22 -9.35
C LEU A 15 6.24 -3.16 -10.82
N GLU A 16 5.40 -3.72 -11.69
CA GLU A 16 5.55 -3.55 -13.13
C GLU A 16 5.44 -2.08 -13.49
N SER A 17 6.30 -1.62 -14.38
CA SER A 17 6.25 -0.25 -14.89
C SER A 17 5.06 -0.02 -15.80
N GLU A 18 4.69 1.24 -16.02
CA GLU A 18 3.64 1.64 -16.96
C GLU A 18 2.31 0.92 -16.68
N SER A 19 2.03 0.64 -15.41
CA SER A 19 0.91 -0.17 -14.94
C SER A 19 0.07 0.59 -13.92
N ILE A 20 -1.24 0.33 -13.91
CA ILE A 20 -2.18 0.93 -12.96
C ILE A 20 -2.42 -0.03 -11.80
N TYR A 21 -2.15 0.43 -10.57
CA TYR A 21 -2.44 -0.27 -9.33
C TYR A 21 -3.54 0.43 -8.55
N TYR A 22 -4.45 -0.38 -7.98
CA TYR A 22 -5.49 0.06 -7.09
C TYR A 22 -5.16 -0.40 -5.67
N ILE A 23 -5.04 0.54 -4.74
CA ILE A 23 -4.58 0.27 -3.38
C ILE A 23 -5.72 0.55 -2.39
N HIS A 24 -5.92 -0.38 -1.47
CA HIS A 24 -6.78 -0.24 -0.30
C HIS A 24 -5.99 -0.63 0.95
N VAL A 25 -6.28 0.01 2.07
CA VAL A 25 -5.70 -0.30 3.38
C VAL A 25 -6.82 -0.77 4.32
N GLN A 26 -6.55 -1.82 5.09
CA GLN A 26 -7.48 -2.36 6.10
C GLN A 26 -6.78 -2.46 7.45
N ALA A 27 -7.38 -1.89 8.49
CA ALA A 27 -6.88 -2.04 9.84
C ALA A 27 -7.28 -3.39 10.42
N ARG A 28 -6.39 -4.00 11.20
CA ARG A 28 -6.64 -5.24 11.94
C ARG A 28 -6.29 -5.06 13.41
N ASN A 29 -7.16 -5.53 14.29
CA ASN A 29 -6.87 -5.67 15.72
C ASN A 29 -7.43 -6.99 16.27
N ALA A 30 -7.36 -7.20 17.58
CA ALA A 30 -7.87 -8.42 18.23
C ALA A 30 -9.39 -8.64 18.05
N LYS A 31 -10.16 -7.60 17.72
CA LYS A 31 -11.61 -7.68 17.46
C LYS A 31 -11.94 -8.00 15.99
N GLY A 32 -10.97 -7.94 15.09
CA GLY A 32 -11.15 -8.26 13.68
C GLY A 32 -10.62 -7.18 12.74
N LEU A 33 -11.27 -7.07 11.58
CA LEU A 33 -10.90 -6.18 10.49
C LEU A 33 -11.82 -4.96 10.44
N SER A 34 -11.28 -3.80 10.08
CA SER A 34 -12.08 -2.63 9.71
C SER A 34 -12.68 -2.80 8.31
N PRO A 35 -13.61 -1.92 7.90
CA PRO A 35 -13.83 -1.65 6.48
C PRO A 35 -12.53 -1.25 5.76
N MET A 36 -12.47 -1.50 4.46
CA MET A 36 -11.39 -1.03 3.59
C MET A 36 -11.41 0.50 3.47
N SER A 37 -10.24 1.12 3.30
CA SER A 37 -10.13 2.54 2.93
C SER A 37 -10.78 2.83 1.57
N SER A 38 -10.96 4.11 1.27
CA SER A 38 -11.17 4.55 -0.12
C SER A 38 -10.01 4.08 -1.01
N ARG A 39 -10.30 3.84 -2.30
CA ARG A 39 -9.33 3.40 -3.29
C ARG A 39 -8.34 4.51 -3.63
N ALA A 40 -7.05 4.21 -3.53
CA ALA A 40 -6.02 5.00 -4.20
C ALA A 40 -5.68 4.37 -5.56
N THR A 41 -5.39 5.21 -6.55
CA THR A 41 -4.96 4.78 -7.88
C THR A 41 -3.57 5.30 -8.15
N VAL A 42 -2.65 4.41 -8.51
CA VAL A 42 -1.26 4.74 -8.81
C VAL A 42 -0.93 4.23 -10.19
N PHE A 43 -0.37 5.11 -11.03
CA PHE A 43 0.25 4.72 -12.29
C PHE A 43 1.76 4.65 -12.06
N THR A 44 2.35 3.47 -12.18
CA THR A 44 3.79 3.27 -12.06
C THR A 44 4.49 3.77 -13.31
N ARG A 45 5.64 4.40 -13.13
CA ARG A 45 6.50 4.85 -14.23
C ARG A 45 7.85 4.19 -14.12
N GLN A 46 8.51 4.00 -15.25
CA GLN A 46 9.94 3.66 -15.21
C GLN A 46 10.72 4.74 -14.47
N GLY A 47 11.56 4.32 -13.52
CA GLY A 47 12.51 5.21 -12.88
C GLY A 47 13.53 5.70 -13.92
N SER A 48 13.75 7.01 -13.99
CA SER A 48 14.91 7.53 -14.72
C SER A 48 16.18 7.15 -13.94
N LYS A 49 17.14 6.52 -14.64
CA LYS A 49 18.49 6.31 -14.10
C LYS A 49 19.20 7.63 -13.84
#